data_AF-A0A8T0H0T8-F1
#
_entry.id   AF-A0A8T0H0T8-F1
#
_cell.length_a   1.000
_cell.length_b   1.000
_cell.length_c   1.000
_cell.angle_alpha   90.00
_cell.angle_beta   90.00
_cell.angle_gamma   90.00
#
_symmetry.space_group_name_H-M   'P 1'
#
loop_
_entity.id
_entity.type
_entity.pdbx_description
1 polymer ?
#
loop_
_entity_poly.entity_id
_entity_poly.type
_entity_poly.pdbx_seq_one_letter_code
_entity_poly.pdbx_strand_id
1 'polypeptide(L)'
;MDTFHDYQGHQGTGLLTFKNDIHGLEDAQAFDQNFAAIGRGRKEWFDENRPANLDLYGWQATEEDVQANLGQLTKHLKKYCDLKTVKQMIEENERINKQVVVDLVRIVDLKNDLVAASHNQFVHLRNMVNEVDNLRMKAEEEKRLMGEKHKQGIWNASGHNVYSYNT
;
A
#
# COMPACT_ATOMS: atom_id res chain seq x y z
N MET A 1 -2.54 -28.61 9.91
CA MET A 1 -3.18 -29.58 10.82
C MET A 1 -2.04 -30.32 11.47
N ASP A 2 -1.87 -30.13 12.78
CA ASP A 2 -0.78 -30.76 13.54
C ASP A 2 -1.34 -31.92 14.36
N THR A 3 -0.69 -33.07 14.31
CA THR A 3 -1.11 -34.30 15.00
C THR A 3 -0.16 -34.63 16.15
N PHE A 4 -0.70 -34.92 17.33
CA PHE A 4 0.13 -35.15 18.53
C PHE A 4 0.43 -36.63 18.74
N HIS A 5 1.66 -36.93 19.18
CA HIS A 5 2.17 -38.28 19.39
C HIS A 5 2.83 -38.39 20.76
N ASP A 6 2.65 -39.49 21.47
CA ASP A 6 3.41 -39.81 22.69
C ASP A 6 4.26 -41.08 22.50
N TYR A 7 4.79 -41.62 23.61
CA TYR A 7 5.58 -42.85 23.61
C TYR A 7 4.78 -44.11 23.23
N GLN A 8 3.45 -44.03 23.15
CA GLN A 8 2.52 -45.10 22.75
C GLN A 8 1.98 -44.91 21.32
N GLY A 9 2.24 -43.77 20.67
CA GLY A 9 1.86 -43.49 19.28
C GLY A 9 0.97 -42.26 19.12
N HIS A 10 0.15 -42.23 18.07
CA HIS A 10 -0.75 -41.11 17.76
C HIS A 10 -1.84 -40.97 18.83
N GLN A 11 -2.03 -39.76 19.36
CA GLN A 11 -2.91 -39.48 20.51
C GLN A 11 -4.40 -39.36 20.15
N GLY A 12 -4.75 -39.46 18.86
CA GLY A 12 -6.13 -39.27 18.39
C GLY A 12 -6.59 -37.81 18.40
N THR A 13 -5.70 -36.87 18.75
CA THR A 13 -5.97 -35.44 18.82
C THR A 13 -5.13 -34.70 17.79
N GLY A 14 -5.73 -33.69 17.15
CA GLY A 14 -4.98 -32.78 16.30
C GLY A 14 -5.46 -31.34 16.42
N LEU A 15 -4.57 -30.43 16.05
CA LEU A 15 -4.77 -28.99 16.10
C LEU A 15 -4.98 -28.45 14.69
N LEU A 16 -6.12 -27.78 14.50
CA LEU A 16 -6.43 -27.04 13.30
C LEU A 16 -6.17 -25.55 13.55
N THR A 17 -5.27 -24.99 12.75
CA THR A 17 -4.92 -23.57 12.83
C THR A 17 -5.59 -22.83 11.69
N PHE A 18 -6.35 -21.79 12.02
CA PHE A 18 -6.98 -20.89 11.06
C PHE A 18 -6.06 -19.68 10.77
N LYS A 19 -6.47 -18.83 9.83
CA LYS A 19 -5.73 -17.58 9.54
C LYS A 19 -5.70 -16.68 10.78
N ASN A 20 -4.63 -15.91 10.91
CA ASN A 20 -4.49 -14.91 11.98
C ASN A 20 -5.10 -13.57 11.58
N ASP A 21 -6.37 -13.57 11.20
CA ASP A 21 -7.14 -12.41 10.80
C ASP A 21 -8.62 -12.58 11.20
N ILE A 22 -9.46 -11.57 10.90
CA ILE A 22 -10.89 -11.61 11.25
C ILE A 22 -11.62 -12.77 10.55
N HIS A 23 -11.20 -13.14 9.34
CA HIS A 23 -11.80 -14.24 8.61
C HIS A 23 -11.40 -15.60 9.20
N GLY A 24 -10.18 -15.74 9.70
CA GLY A 24 -9.79 -16.93 10.44
C GLY A 24 -10.56 -17.10 11.76
N LEU A 25 -10.97 -16.00 12.41
CA LEU A 25 -11.90 -16.06 13.54
C LEU A 25 -13.30 -16.52 13.11
N GLU A 26 -13.82 -15.99 12.01
CA GLU A 26 -15.10 -16.42 11.43
C GLU A 26 -15.07 -17.92 11.06
N ASP A 27 -14.00 -18.38 10.43
CA ASP A 27 -13.79 -19.79 10.08
C ASP A 27 -13.76 -20.69 11.34
N ALA A 28 -13.05 -20.25 12.40
CA ALA A 28 -12.98 -20.98 13.66
C ALA A 28 -14.35 -21.08 14.36
N GLN A 29 -15.13 -19.99 14.33
CA GLN A 29 -16.49 -19.98 14.88
C GLN A 29 -17.43 -20.88 14.08
N ALA A 30 -17.35 -20.86 12.75
CA ALA A 30 -18.14 -21.74 11.89
C ALA A 30 -17.80 -23.21 12.12
N PHE A 31 -16.51 -23.53 12.31
CA PHE A 31 -16.05 -24.87 12.68
C PHE A 31 -16.66 -25.34 14.00
N ASP A 32 -16.58 -24.53 15.06
CA ASP A 32 -17.15 -24.84 16.38
C ASP A 32 -18.67 -25.08 16.31
N GLN A 33 -19.38 -24.18 15.62
CA GLN A 33 -20.83 -24.29 15.43
C GLN A 33 -21.23 -25.55 14.67
N ASN A 34 -20.45 -25.96 13.67
CA ASN A 34 -20.73 -27.16 12.88
C ASN A 34 -20.70 -28.43 13.76
N PHE A 35 -19.65 -28.57 14.58
CA PHE A 35 -19.53 -29.69 15.51
C PHE A 35 -20.60 -29.65 16.61
N ALA A 36 -20.90 -28.47 17.14
CA ALA A 36 -21.98 -28.30 18.12
C ALA A 36 -23.36 -28.69 17.52
N ALA A 37 -23.64 -28.31 16.28
CA ALA A 37 -24.91 -28.60 15.61
C ALA A 37 -25.17 -30.10 15.40
N ILE A 38 -24.11 -30.90 15.23
CA ILE A 38 -24.21 -32.37 15.10
C ILE A 38 -24.06 -33.10 16.45
N GLY A 39 -24.05 -32.38 17.57
CA GLY A 39 -23.89 -32.98 18.91
C GLY A 39 -22.51 -33.58 19.15
N ARG A 40 -21.47 -32.99 18.55
CA ARG A 40 -20.07 -33.41 18.68
C ARG A 40 -19.16 -32.25 19.06
N GLY A 41 -19.72 -31.26 19.78
CA GLY A 41 -19.00 -30.11 20.28
C GLY A 41 -18.27 -30.39 21.58
N ARG A 42 -17.67 -29.34 22.17
CA ARG A 42 -16.97 -29.39 23.46
C ARG A 42 -17.83 -30.02 24.56
N LYS A 43 -19.11 -29.64 24.65
CA LYS A 43 -20.01 -30.10 25.70
C LYS A 43 -20.19 -31.61 25.65
N GLU A 44 -20.46 -32.14 24.46
CA GLU A 44 -20.66 -33.58 24.24
C GLU A 44 -19.35 -34.36 24.41
N TRP A 45 -18.20 -33.73 24.10
CA TRP A 45 -16.91 -34.32 24.45
C TRP A 45 -16.73 -34.46 25.97
N PHE A 46 -17.14 -33.50 26.80
CA PHE A 46 -16.95 -33.61 28.26
C PHE A 46 -18.12 -34.28 29.00
N ASP A 47 -19.13 -34.80 28.30
CA ASP A 47 -20.24 -35.53 28.92
C ASP A 47 -19.79 -36.92 29.43
N GLU A 48 -20.10 -37.23 30.69
CA GLU A 48 -19.81 -38.54 31.30
C GLU A 48 -20.58 -39.69 30.62
N ASN A 49 -21.73 -39.39 30.02
CA ASN A 49 -22.57 -40.35 29.30
C ASN A 49 -22.23 -40.43 27.80
N ARG A 50 -21.14 -39.79 27.36
CA ARG A 50 -20.71 -39.80 25.96
C ARG A 50 -20.52 -41.25 25.49
N PRO A 51 -21.12 -41.65 24.35
CA PRO A 51 -20.96 -43.00 23.83
C PRO A 51 -19.49 -43.30 23.51
N ALA A 52 -19.07 -44.54 23.75
CA ALA A 52 -17.73 -45.04 23.42
C ALA A 52 -17.60 -45.33 21.92
N ASN A 53 -17.82 -44.31 21.08
CA ASN A 53 -17.71 -44.38 19.63
C ASN A 53 -16.39 -43.78 19.12
N LEU A 54 -16.09 -44.00 17.83
CA LEU A 54 -14.92 -43.46 17.13
C LEU A 54 -15.25 -42.15 16.39
N ASP A 55 -16.28 -41.43 16.84
CA ASP A 55 -16.70 -40.19 16.19
C ASP A 55 -15.69 -39.06 16.44
N LEU A 56 -15.54 -38.17 15.46
CA LEU A 56 -14.75 -36.96 15.63
C LEU A 56 -15.54 -35.90 16.39
N TYR A 57 -14.88 -35.29 17.38
CA TYR A 57 -15.37 -34.14 18.11
C TYR A 57 -14.47 -32.95 17.81
N GLY A 58 -15.03 -31.75 17.84
CA GLY A 58 -14.31 -30.53 17.49
C GLY A 58 -14.90 -29.32 18.19
N TRP A 59 -14.04 -28.40 18.60
CA TRP A 59 -14.44 -27.11 19.14
C TRP A 59 -13.34 -26.08 18.94
N GLN A 60 -13.71 -24.81 18.99
CA GLN A 60 -12.73 -23.73 19.02
C GLN A 60 -12.00 -23.73 20.37
N ALA A 61 -10.67 -23.78 20.34
CA ALA A 61 -9.86 -23.76 21.55
C ALA A 61 -10.03 -22.44 22.31
N THR A 62 -10.29 -22.52 23.62
CA THR A 62 -10.46 -21.37 24.51
C THR A 62 -9.33 -21.27 25.52
N GLU A 63 -9.34 -20.22 26.35
CA GLU A 63 -8.41 -20.06 27.45
C GLU A 63 -8.40 -21.28 28.39
N GLU A 64 -9.57 -21.90 28.62
CA GLU A 64 -9.67 -23.10 29.43
C GLU A 64 -8.84 -24.26 28.86
N ASP A 65 -8.77 -24.43 27.53
CA ASP A 65 -7.98 -25.51 26.91
C ASP A 65 -6.48 -25.26 27.02
N VAL A 66 -6.08 -23.98 26.98
CA VAL A 66 -4.69 -23.55 27.20
C VAL A 66 -4.29 -23.73 28.67
N GLN A 67 -5.23 -23.57 29.60
CA GLN A 67 -4.98 -23.74 31.02
C GLN A 67 -5.11 -25.20 31.47
N ALA A 68 -5.93 -26.00 30.79
CA ALA A 68 -6.14 -27.41 31.07
C ALA A 68 -4.85 -28.23 30.90
N ASN A 69 -4.65 -29.22 31.76
CA ASN A 69 -3.47 -30.09 31.73
C ASN A 69 -3.66 -31.26 30.73
N LEU A 70 -3.83 -30.93 29.44
CA LEU A 70 -4.02 -31.89 28.33
C LEU A 70 -2.68 -32.35 27.71
N GLY A 71 -1.61 -32.40 28.51
CA GLY A 71 -0.32 -32.93 28.08
C GLY A 71 0.37 -32.11 26.98
N GLN A 72 0.68 -32.75 25.84
CA GLN A 72 1.46 -32.13 24.76
C GLN A 72 0.68 -31.03 24.01
N LEU A 73 -0.65 -31.16 23.90
CA LEU A 73 -1.49 -30.14 23.28
C LEU A 73 -1.34 -28.81 24.01
N THR A 74 -1.47 -28.80 25.34
CA THR A 74 -1.31 -27.61 26.17
C THR A 74 0.06 -26.96 26.01
N LYS A 75 1.13 -27.77 25.95
CA LYS A 75 2.50 -27.27 25.73
C LYS A 75 2.64 -26.62 24.35
N HIS A 76 2.01 -27.20 23.34
CA HIS A 76 2.02 -26.67 21.98
C HIS A 76 1.23 -25.36 21.90
N LEU A 77 0.00 -25.32 22.44
CA LEU A 77 -0.82 -24.12 22.51
C LEU A 77 -0.07 -22.98 23.21
N LYS A 78 0.54 -23.22 24.38
CA LYS A 78 1.33 -22.19 25.09
C LYS A 78 2.55 -21.69 24.35
N LYS A 79 3.12 -22.50 23.45
CA LYS A 79 4.35 -22.17 22.73
C LYS A 79 4.10 -21.48 21.40
N TYR A 80 2.99 -21.81 20.74
CA TYR A 80 2.75 -21.42 19.34
C TYR A 80 1.44 -20.68 19.12
N CYS A 81 0.54 -20.61 20.10
CA CYS A 81 -0.72 -19.90 19.99
C CYS A 81 -0.74 -18.70 20.94
N ASP A 82 -0.99 -17.52 20.38
CA ASP A 82 -1.25 -16.32 21.18
C ASP A 82 -2.72 -16.34 21.64
N LEU A 83 -2.92 -16.35 22.96
CA LEU A 83 -4.24 -16.10 23.52
C LEU A 83 -4.54 -14.60 23.38
N LYS A 84 -5.31 -14.24 22.37
CA LYS A 84 -5.79 -12.86 22.17
C LYS A 84 -7.29 -12.80 22.34
N THR A 85 -7.74 -11.72 22.99
CA THR A 85 -9.16 -11.35 22.97
C THR A 85 -9.50 -10.69 21.64
N VAL A 86 -10.76 -10.80 21.21
CA VAL A 86 -11.27 -10.10 20.01
C VAL A 86 -11.00 -8.59 20.10
N LYS A 87 -11.11 -8.01 21.30
CA LYS A 87 -10.81 -6.61 21.57
C LYS A 87 -9.35 -6.25 21.23
N GLN A 88 -8.39 -7.06 21.69
CA GLN A 88 -6.97 -6.84 21.39
C GLN A 88 -6.68 -6.96 19.89
N MET A 89 -7.34 -7.89 19.18
CA MET A 89 -7.22 -7.99 17.72
C MET A 89 -7.73 -6.73 17.02
N ILE A 90 -8.87 -6.20 17.44
CA ILE A 90 -9.43 -4.96 16.89
C ILE A 90 -8.49 -3.78 17.16
N GLU A 91 -8.01 -3.63 18.40
CA GLU A 91 -7.07 -2.56 18.78
C GLU A 91 -5.76 -2.62 17.99
N GLU A 92 -5.21 -3.81 17.79
CA GLU A 92 -4.01 -4.02 16.97
C GLU A 92 -4.25 -3.61 15.51
N ASN A 93 -5.39 -4.04 14.94
CA ASN A 93 -5.77 -3.70 13.58
C ASN A 93 -6.00 -2.19 13.41
N GLU A 94 -6.67 -1.54 14.36
CA GLU A 94 -6.84 -0.08 14.37
C GLU A 94 -5.49 0.65 14.43
N ARG A 95 -4.56 0.18 15.26
CA ARG A 95 -3.22 0.77 15.37
C ARG A 95 -2.46 0.67 14.06
N ILE A 96 -2.50 -0.50 13.42
CA ILE A 96 -1.86 -0.74 12.12
C ILE A 96 -2.49 0.17 11.05
N ASN A 97 -3.83 0.24 10.99
CA ASN A 97 -4.54 1.08 10.04
C ASN A 97 -4.21 2.57 10.22
N LYS A 98 -4.14 3.06 11.47
CA LYS A 98 -3.73 4.45 11.77
C LYS A 98 -2.31 4.72 11.26
N GLN A 99 -1.37 3.81 11.48
CA GLN A 99 0.00 3.95 11.00
C GLN A 99 0.05 4.02 9.46
N VAL A 100 -0.65 3.12 8.78
CA VAL A 100 -0.73 3.10 7.31
C VAL A 100 -1.29 4.40 6.76
N VAL A 101 -2.35 4.94 7.38
CA VAL A 101 -2.93 6.23 6.99
C VAL A 101 -1.91 7.37 7.16
N VAL A 102 -1.19 7.42 8.28
CA VAL A 102 -0.14 8.43 8.51
C VAL A 102 0.96 8.35 7.44
N ASP A 103 1.42 7.14 7.11
CA ASP A 103 2.46 6.95 6.11
C ASP A 103 1.97 7.32 4.70
N LEU A 104 0.72 7.02 4.37
CA LEU A 104 0.11 7.45 3.11
C LEU A 104 -0.03 8.97 2.99
N VAL A 105 -0.45 9.64 4.06
CA VAL A 105 -0.51 11.12 4.11
C VAL A 105 0.88 11.70 3.86
N ARG A 106 1.91 11.19 4.53
CA ARG A 106 3.30 11.62 4.31
C ARG A 106 3.73 11.44 2.85
N ILE A 107 3.38 10.32 2.22
CA ILE A 107 3.71 10.08 0.81
C ILE A 107 3.00 11.08 -0.11
N VAL A 108 1.73 11.40 0.18
CA VAL A 108 0.97 12.41 -0.58
C VAL A 108 1.63 13.79 -0.46
N ASP A 109 2.02 14.19 0.75
CA ASP A 109 2.68 15.48 0.98
C ASP A 109 4.00 15.58 0.19
N LEU A 110 4.85 14.55 0.29
CA LEU A 110 6.12 14.48 -0.46
C LEU A 110 5.90 14.57 -1.98
N LYS A 111 4.85 13.92 -2.50
CA LYS A 111 4.52 13.98 -3.93
C LYS A 111 4.01 15.36 -4.33
N ASN A 112 3.22 16.02 -3.50
CA ASN A 112 2.75 17.38 -3.74
C ASN A 112 3.92 18.36 -3.81
N ASP A 113 4.88 18.26 -2.88
CA ASP A 113 6.08 19.09 -2.88
C ASP A 113 6.92 18.89 -4.16
N LEU A 114 7.08 17.64 -4.59
CA LEU A 114 7.80 17.33 -5.83
C LEU A 114 7.11 17.90 -7.07
N VAL A 115 5.77 17.80 -7.14
CA VAL A 115 4.99 18.38 -8.24
C VAL A 115 5.12 19.90 -8.25
N ALA A 116 5.05 20.55 -7.09
CA ALA A 116 5.22 22.00 -6.97
C ALA A 116 6.62 22.44 -7.43
N ALA A 117 7.67 21.71 -7.00
CA ALA A 117 9.05 21.99 -7.42
C ALA A 117 9.23 21.82 -8.93
N SER A 118 8.69 20.75 -9.51
CA SER A 118 8.74 20.50 -10.96
C SER A 118 7.98 21.58 -11.74
N HIS A 119 6.82 22.01 -11.24
CA HIS A 119 6.05 23.10 -11.85
C HIS A 119 6.85 24.41 -11.86
N ASN A 120 7.48 24.76 -10.74
CA ASN A 120 8.33 25.95 -10.65
C ASN A 120 9.50 25.91 -11.63
N GLN A 121 10.17 24.76 -11.76
CA GLN A 121 11.24 24.56 -12.75
C GLN A 121 10.72 24.71 -14.19
N PHE A 122 9.55 24.14 -14.50
CA PHE A 122 8.93 24.26 -15.81
C PHE A 122 8.61 25.72 -16.17
N VAL A 123 8.00 26.46 -15.24
CA VAL A 123 7.70 27.89 -15.44
C VAL A 123 8.98 28.69 -15.66
N HIS A 124 10.03 28.41 -14.88
CA HIS A 124 11.33 29.07 -15.04
C HIS A 124 11.95 28.80 -16.42
N LEU A 125 11.98 27.53 -16.86
CA LEU A 125 12.46 27.14 -18.18
C LEU A 125 11.67 27.80 -19.29
N ARG A 126 10.34 27.83 -19.19
CA ARG A 126 9.47 28.50 -20.17
C ARG A 126 9.81 29.98 -20.31
N ASN A 127 10.07 30.66 -19.19
CA ASN A 127 10.43 32.08 -19.21
C ASN A 127 11.79 32.31 -19.88
N MET A 128 12.79 31.46 -19.61
CA MET A 128 14.09 31.54 -20.29
C MET A 128 13.98 31.31 -21.80
N VAL A 129 13.16 30.34 -22.24
CA VAL A 129 12.91 30.11 -23.67
C VAL A 129 12.32 31.35 -24.33
N ASN A 130 11.31 31.96 -23.71
CA ASN A 130 10.71 33.20 -24.22
C ASN A 130 11.72 34.35 -24.30
N GLU A 131 12.63 34.47 -23.33
CA GLU A 131 13.69 35.48 -23.34
C GLU A 131 14.68 35.26 -24.49
N VAL A 132 15.12 34.02 -24.70
CA VAL A 132 16.00 33.65 -25.81
C VAL A 132 15.34 33.96 -27.16
N ASP A 133 14.07 33.62 -27.34
CA ASP A 133 13.33 33.92 -28.57
C ASP A 133 13.21 35.42 -28.82
N ASN A 134 12.93 36.21 -27.77
CA ASN A 134 12.87 37.67 -27.87
C ASN A 134 14.22 38.29 -28.27
N LEU A 135 15.32 37.82 -27.66
CA LEU A 135 16.67 38.29 -28.00
C LEU A 135 17.03 37.92 -29.43
N ARG A 136 16.68 36.71 -29.87
CA ARG A 136 16.88 36.27 -31.25
C ARG A 136 16.12 37.15 -32.24
N MET A 137 14.85 37.45 -31.98
CA MET A 137 14.05 38.34 -32.83
C MET A 137 14.67 39.74 -32.95
N LYS A 138 15.16 40.31 -31.83
CA LYS A 138 15.84 41.62 -31.84
C LYS A 138 17.11 41.58 -32.68
N ALA A 139 17.94 40.55 -32.52
CA ALA A 139 19.18 40.41 -33.29
C ALA A 139 18.91 40.24 -34.80
N GLU A 140 17.87 39.50 -35.18
CA GLU A 140 17.45 39.34 -36.58
C GLU A 140 16.98 40.68 -37.17
N GLU A 141 16.21 41.47 -36.41
CA GLU A 141 15.75 42.79 -36.84
C GLU A 141 16.89 43.81 -36.98
N GLU A 142 17.82 43.85 -36.02
CA GLU A 142 19.02 44.69 -36.11
C GLU A 142 19.86 44.35 -37.35
N LYS A 143 20.04 43.06 -37.64
CA LYS A 143 20.74 42.59 -38.84
C LYS A 143 20.04 43.05 -40.13
N ARG A 144 18.69 43.02 -40.15
CA ARG A 144 17.88 43.52 -41.27
C ARG A 144 18.10 45.03 -41.49
N LEU A 145 17.96 45.82 -40.43
CA LEU A 145 18.13 47.28 -40.47
C LEU A 145 19.54 47.68 -40.90
N MET A 146 20.57 46.99 -40.41
CA MET A 146 21.96 47.23 -40.82
C MET A 146 22.16 46.95 -42.32
N GLY A 147 21.57 45.87 -42.84
CA GLY A 147 21.59 45.56 -44.26
C GLY A 147 20.91 46.62 -45.13
N GLU A 148 19.78 47.17 -44.69
CA GLU A 148 19.07 48.25 -45.38
C GLU A 148 19.85 49.55 -45.39
N LYS A 149 20.41 49.96 -44.24
CA LYS A 149 21.28 51.14 -44.14
C LYS A 149 22.49 51.02 -45.04
N HIS A 150 23.12 49.85 -45.10
CA HIS A 150 24.26 49.60 -45.95
C HIS A 150 23.91 49.77 -47.45
N LYS A 151 22.78 49.20 -47.89
CA LYS A 151 22.27 49.37 -49.27
C LYS A 151 21.98 50.82 -49.61
N GLN A 152 21.32 51.57 -48.72
CA GLN A 152 21.09 53.00 -48.91
C GLN A 152 22.38 53.80 -49.00
N GLY A 153 23.38 53.49 -48.16
CA GLY A 153 24.70 54.11 -48.21
C GLY A 153 25.38 53.92 -49.55
N ILE A 154 25.35 52.69 -50.10
CA ILE A 154 25.88 52.41 -51.44
C ILE A 154 25.10 53.19 -52.51
N TRP A 155 23.76 53.16 -52.47
CA TRP A 155 22.91 53.84 -53.44
C TRP A 155 23.20 55.36 -53.49
N ASN A 156 23.28 56.00 -52.32
CA ASN A 156 23.61 57.43 -52.19
C ASN A 156 25.03 57.75 -52.69
N ALA A 157 26.02 56.89 -52.41
CA ALA A 157 27.40 57.07 -52.86
C ALA A 157 27.58 56.86 -54.38
N SER A 158 26.70 56.09 -55.01
CA SER A 158 26.73 55.80 -56.46
C SER A 158 26.10 56.88 -57.36
N GLY A 159 25.58 57.98 -56.81
CA GLY A 159 25.41 59.24 -57.55
C GLY A 159 24.33 59.30 -58.64
N HIS A 160 23.10 58.82 -58.41
CA HIS A 160 21.97 59.13 -59.31
C HIS A 160 21.44 60.56 -59.08
N ASN A 161 22.07 61.51 -59.77
CA ASN A 161 21.59 62.87 -59.97
C ASN A 161 20.62 62.87 -61.17
N VAL A 162 19.31 62.76 -60.93
CA VAL A 162 18.31 63.01 -61.98
C VAL A 162 18.04 64.51 -61.99
N TYR A 163 18.78 65.23 -62.85
CA TYR A 163 18.42 66.59 -63.22
C TYR A 163 17.07 66.57 -63.96
N SER A 164 15.99 67.01 -63.31
CA SER A 164 14.81 67.48 -64.04
C SER A 164 15.09 68.91 -64.50
N TYR A 165 15.38 69.09 -65.79
CA TYR A 165 15.21 70.38 -66.43
C TYR A 165 13.72 70.59 -66.68
N ASN A 166 13.09 71.47 -65.91
CA ASN A 166 11.84 72.12 -66.34
C ASN A 166 12.18 73.54 -66.79
N THR A 167 11.90 73.77 -68.08
CA THR A 167 11.76 75.09 -68.71
C THR A 167 10.33 75.57 -68.54
#